data_AF-A0A941KX76-F1
#
_entry.id   AF-A0A941KX76-F1
#
_cell.length_a   1.000
_cell.length_b   1.000
_cell.length_c   1.000
_cell.angle_alpha   90.00
_cell.angle_beta   90.00
_cell.angle_gamma   90.00
#
_symmetry.space_group_name_H-M   'P 1'
#
loop_
_entity.id
_entity.type
_entity.pdbx_description
1 polymer ?
#
loop_
_entity_poly.entity_id
_entity_poly.type
_entity_poly.pdbx_seq_one_letter_code
_entity_poly.pdbx_strand_id
1 'polypeptide(L)'
;MKEILPLLVALFGAGFGAYFAILKSKSEKLWFEKYEALKNIVDTAESISHESNIRALEVLGVSTISEEEAVIFEKEILESKNQIRKSISRIKLLFKKKDIEEILEAYQDFYGAIIRLKNMRSHEYRVDYHDDLECKAIDLVNATVLLAQKKCT
;
A
#
# COMPACT_ATOMS: atom_id res chain seq x y z
N MET A 1 -52.02 -23.79 -19.17
CA MET A 1 -51.09 -22.72 -19.61
C MET A 1 -50.88 -21.61 -18.59
N LYS A 2 -51.88 -21.18 -17.80
CA LYS A 2 -51.73 -20.07 -16.82
C LYS A 2 -50.81 -20.37 -15.61
N GLU A 3 -50.59 -21.65 -15.27
CA GLU A 3 -49.77 -22.04 -14.10
C GLU A 3 -48.27 -22.22 -14.42
N ILE A 4 -47.90 -22.39 -15.69
CA ILE A 4 -46.51 -22.61 -16.11
C ILE A 4 -45.75 -21.28 -16.23
N LEU A 5 -46.46 -20.21 -16.60
CA LEU A 5 -45.89 -18.86 -16.72
C LEU A 5 -45.30 -18.33 -15.41
N PRO A 6 -45.99 -18.37 -14.25
CA PRO A 6 -45.41 -17.95 -12.98
C PRO A 6 -44.23 -18.83 -12.54
N LEU A 7 -44.24 -20.13 -12.87
CA LEU A 7 -43.12 -21.03 -12.57
C LEU A 7 -41.86 -20.67 -13.39
N LEU A 8 -42.04 -20.38 -14.68
CA LEU A 8 -40.96 -19.92 -15.55
C LEU A 8 -40.42 -18.55 -15.10
N VAL A 9 -41.30 -17.61 -14.75
CA VAL A 9 -40.89 -16.28 -14.22
C VAL A 9 -40.13 -16.43 -12.90
N ALA A 10 -40.58 -17.31 -12.00
CA ALA A 10 -39.86 -17.60 -10.76
C ALA A 10 -38.48 -18.22 -11.01
N LEU A 11 -38.37 -19.13 -11.97
CA LEU A 11 -37.11 -19.79 -12.31
C LEU A 11 -36.11 -18.82 -12.97
N PHE A 12 -36.57 -17.98 -13.90
CA PHE A 12 -35.76 -16.91 -14.46
C PHE A 12 -35.39 -15.86 -13.39
N GLY A 13 -36.33 -15.44 -12.55
CA GLY A 13 -36.07 -14.51 -11.45
C GLY A 13 -35.02 -15.02 -10.47
N ALA A 14 -35.09 -16.30 -10.07
CA ALA A 14 -34.10 -16.94 -9.22
C ALA A 14 -32.73 -17.05 -9.92
N GLY A 15 -32.71 -17.40 -11.21
CA GLY A 15 -31.48 -17.48 -12.00
C GLY A 15 -30.77 -16.12 -12.14
N PHE A 16 -31.53 -15.07 -12.48
CA PHE A 16 -30.99 -13.70 -12.53
C PHE A 16 -30.56 -13.22 -11.14
N GLY A 17 -31.36 -13.47 -10.10
CA GLY A 17 -31.02 -13.10 -8.73
C GLY A 17 -29.70 -13.74 -8.26
N ALA A 18 -29.51 -15.04 -8.51
CA ALA A 18 -28.26 -15.73 -8.21
C ALA A 18 -27.08 -15.19 -9.02
N TYR A 19 -27.28 -14.91 -10.32
CA TYR A 19 -26.25 -14.32 -11.17
C TYR A 19 -25.80 -12.94 -10.67
N PHE A 20 -26.74 -12.05 -10.34
CA PHE A 20 -26.44 -10.73 -9.78
C PHE A 20 -25.79 -10.81 -8.40
N ALA A 21 -26.20 -11.75 -7.55
CA ALA A 21 -25.56 -11.98 -6.26
C ALA A 21 -24.08 -12.40 -6.42
N ILE A 22 -23.78 -13.28 -7.38
CA ILE A 22 -22.40 -13.69 -7.69
C ILE A 22 -21.59 -12.52 -8.26
N LEU A 23 -22.16 -11.75 -9.20
CA LEU A 23 -21.49 -10.56 -9.74
C LEU A 23 -21.18 -9.54 -8.64
N LYS A 24 -22.14 -9.26 -7.77
CA LYS A 24 -21.97 -8.35 -6.64
C LYS A 24 -20.87 -8.84 -5.70
N SER A 25 -20.89 -10.11 -5.30
CA SER A 25 -19.86 -10.71 -4.46
C SER A 25 -18.45 -10.61 -5.07
N LYS A 26 -18.31 -10.88 -6.38
CA LYS A 26 -17.03 -10.72 -7.09
C LYS A 26 -16.57 -9.27 -7.12
N SER A 27 -17.49 -8.32 -7.33
CA SER A 27 -17.17 -6.90 -7.37
C SER A 27 -16.73 -6.37 -5.99
N GLU A 28 -17.40 -6.80 -4.91
CA GLU A 28 -17.05 -6.46 -3.53
C GLU A 28 -15.68 -7.04 -3.16
N LYS A 29 -15.41 -8.30 -3.54
CA LYS A 29 -14.10 -8.90 -3.32
C LYS A 29 -12.99 -8.12 -4.03
N LEU A 30 -13.18 -7.79 -5.31
CA LEU A 30 -12.18 -7.02 -6.06
C LEU A 30 -11.98 -5.62 -5.48
N TRP A 31 -13.06 -4.97 -5.04
CA TRP A 31 -13.00 -3.68 -4.36
C TRP A 31 -12.22 -3.77 -3.05
N PHE A 32 -12.47 -4.79 -2.23
CA PHE A 32 -11.74 -5.03 -0.98
C PHE A 32 -10.26 -5.29 -1.24
N GLU A 33 -9.92 -6.13 -2.21
CA GLU A 33 -8.53 -6.41 -2.57
C GLU A 33 -7.77 -5.16 -3.05
N LYS A 34 -8.45 -4.27 -3.79
CA LYS A 34 -7.91 -2.97 -4.21
C LYS A 34 -7.63 -2.08 -3.01
N TYR A 35 -8.62 -1.93 -2.13
CA TYR A 35 -8.50 -1.11 -0.94
C TYR A 35 -7.39 -1.61 -0.01
N GLU A 36 -7.34 -2.92 0.24
CA GLU A 36 -6.32 -3.55 1.08
C GLU A 36 -4.91 -3.34 0.51
N ALA A 37 -4.73 -3.48 -0.82
CA ALA A 37 -3.43 -3.25 -1.44
C ALA A 37 -2.97 -1.79 -1.31
N LEU A 38 -3.88 -0.82 -1.47
CA LEU A 38 -3.58 0.60 -1.28
C LEU A 38 -3.30 0.93 0.18
N LYS A 39 -4.13 0.44 1.12
CA LYS A 39 -3.94 0.61 2.56
C LYS A 39 -2.57 0.09 3.00
N ASN A 40 -2.18 -1.10 2.55
CA ASN A 40 -0.88 -1.68 2.90
C ASN A 40 0.28 -0.83 2.37
N ILE A 41 0.15 -0.16 1.21
CA ILE A 41 1.19 0.76 0.72
C ILE A 41 1.33 1.95 1.68
N VAL A 42 0.21 2.55 2.11
CA VAL A 42 0.21 3.67 3.05
C VAL A 42 0.85 3.26 4.37
N ASP A 43 0.30 2.24 5.03
CA ASP A 43 0.77 1.77 6.34
C ASP A 43 2.27 1.46 6.33
N THR A 44 2.76 0.83 5.25
CA THR A 44 4.16 0.43 5.14
C THR A 44 5.08 1.63 4.84
N ALA A 45 4.64 2.58 4.00
CA ALA A 45 5.41 3.77 3.69
C ALA A 45 5.58 4.67 4.94
N GLU A 46 4.49 4.87 5.69
CA GLU A 46 4.50 5.60 6.95
C GLU A 46 5.38 4.91 8.00
N SER A 47 5.28 3.59 8.13
CA SER A 47 6.13 2.81 9.05
C SER A 47 7.62 2.98 8.74
N ILE A 48 8.03 2.85 7.48
CA ILE A 48 9.43 3.02 7.07
C ILE A 48 9.91 4.46 7.31
N SER A 49 9.06 5.46 7.02
CA SER A 49 9.39 6.87 7.25
C SER A 49 9.55 7.19 8.73
N HIS A 50 8.62 6.72 9.56
CA HIS A 50 8.66 6.91 11.00
C HIS A 50 9.92 6.29 11.60
N GLU A 51 10.27 5.08 11.17
CA GLU A 51 11.48 4.43 11.64
C GLU A 51 12.75 5.17 11.20
N SER A 52 12.80 5.65 9.96
CA SER A 52 13.90 6.50 9.50
C SER A 52 14.10 7.71 10.41
N ASN A 53 13.01 8.35 10.84
CA ASN A 53 13.07 9.51 11.71
C ASN A 53 13.56 9.15 13.11
N ILE A 54 13.19 7.99 13.66
CA ILE A 54 13.73 7.50 14.93
C ILE A 54 15.25 7.34 14.83
N ARG A 55 15.77 6.72 13.75
CA ARG A 55 17.22 6.57 13.54
C ARG A 55 17.93 7.91 13.35
N ALA A 56 17.27 8.88 12.72
CA ALA A 56 17.82 10.24 12.60
C ALA A 56 18.04 10.88 13.98
N LEU A 57 17.13 10.66 14.93
CA LEU A 57 17.26 11.14 16.31
C LEU A 57 18.40 10.46 17.06
N GLU A 58 18.64 9.16 16.83
CA GLU A 58 19.81 8.46 17.40
C GLU A 58 21.14 9.05 16.92
N VAL A 59 21.22 9.42 15.64
CA VAL A 59 22.40 10.08 15.05
C VAL A 59 22.67 11.45 15.69
N LEU A 60 21.61 12.12 16.16
CA LEU A 60 21.69 13.37 16.91
C LEU A 60 22.04 13.17 18.40
N GLY A 61 22.31 11.93 18.82
CA GLY A 61 22.63 11.57 20.20
C GLY A 61 21.42 11.45 21.13
N VAL A 62 20.21 11.42 20.57
CA VAL A 62 18.99 11.17 21.33
C VAL A 62 18.73 9.66 21.30
N SER A 63 19.08 8.96 22.37
CA SER A 63 18.77 7.54 22.51
C SER A 63 17.26 7.36 22.67
N THR A 64 16.58 7.00 21.59
CA THR A 64 15.13 6.80 21.57
C THR A 64 14.71 5.34 21.75
N ILE A 65 15.60 4.39 21.48
CA ILE A 65 15.33 2.94 21.54
C ILE A 65 16.49 2.18 22.19
N SER A 66 16.20 1.02 22.76
CA SER A 66 17.17 0.07 23.31
C SER A 66 17.81 -0.80 22.22
N GLU A 67 18.95 -1.45 22.52
CA GLU A 67 19.62 -2.37 21.58
C GLU A 67 18.73 -3.55 21.16
N GLU A 68 17.92 -4.09 22.07
CA GLU A 68 16.96 -5.17 21.75
C GLU A 68 15.87 -4.68 20.79
N GLU A 69 15.36 -3.47 21.00
CA GLU A 69 14.40 -2.83 20.08
C GLU A 69 15.04 -2.58 18.72
N ALA A 70 16.29 -2.11 18.66
CA ALA A 70 17.00 -1.86 17.40
C ALA A 70 17.12 -3.11 16.51
N VAL A 71 17.32 -4.30 17.11
CA VAL A 71 17.36 -5.58 16.39
C VAL A 71 15.98 -5.97 15.86
N ILE A 72 14.92 -5.77 16.65
CA ILE A 72 13.53 -6.00 16.20
C ILE A 72 13.19 -5.05 15.05
N PHE A 73 13.56 -3.78 15.18
CA PHE A 73 13.39 -2.74 14.16
C PHE A 73 14.05 -3.11 12.84
N GLU A 74 15.31 -3.58 12.85
CA GLU A 74 15.98 -3.97 11.60
C GLU A 74 15.27 -5.13 10.88
N LYS A 75 14.69 -6.06 11.63
CA LYS A 75 13.88 -7.13 11.06
C LYS A 75 12.58 -6.60 10.45
N GLU A 76 11.89 -5.71 11.15
CA GLU A 76 10.67 -5.07 10.68
C GLU A 76 10.90 -4.27 9.38
N ILE A 77 12.03 -3.55 9.23
CA ILE A 77 12.42 -2.90 7.97
C ILE A 77 12.37 -3.87 6.79
N LEU A 78 13.02 -5.03 6.96
CA LEU A 78 13.18 -5.97 5.86
C LEU A 78 11.82 -6.54 5.46
N GLU A 79 10.96 -6.81 6.43
CA GLU A 79 9.61 -7.27 6.22
C GLU A 79 8.76 -6.18 5.52
N SER A 80 8.79 -4.95 6.01
CA SER A 80 8.12 -3.79 5.43
C SER A 80 8.54 -3.54 3.97
N LYS A 81 9.85 -3.59 3.65
CA LYS A 81 10.33 -3.47 2.26
C LYS A 81 9.77 -4.54 1.32
N ASN A 82 9.64 -5.77 1.82
CA ASN A 82 9.05 -6.85 1.04
C ASN A 82 7.53 -6.71 0.92
N GLN A 83 6.86 -6.24 1.97
CA GLN A 83 5.42 -5.99 1.96
C GLN A 83 5.05 -4.89 0.97
N ILE A 84 5.74 -3.73 0.98
CA ILE A 84 5.44 -2.65 0.04
C ILE A 84 5.65 -3.10 -1.40
N ARG A 85 6.72 -3.86 -1.69
CA ARG A 85 6.95 -4.42 -3.04
C ARG A 85 5.84 -5.37 -3.48
N LYS A 86 5.34 -6.22 -2.57
CA LYS A 86 4.22 -7.12 -2.83
C LYS A 86 2.94 -6.33 -3.11
N SER A 87 2.65 -5.30 -2.31
CA SER A 87 1.48 -4.45 -2.49
C SER A 87 1.54 -3.65 -3.80
N ILE A 88 2.72 -3.11 -4.16
CA ILE A 88 2.96 -2.47 -5.47
C ILE A 88 2.73 -3.45 -6.63
N SER A 89 3.17 -4.71 -6.49
CA SER A 89 2.93 -5.75 -7.50
C SER A 89 1.44 -6.09 -7.60
N ARG A 90 0.73 -6.10 -6.48
CA ARG A 90 -0.71 -6.36 -6.43
C ARG A 90 -1.51 -5.25 -7.09
N ILE A 91 -1.21 -3.97 -6.85
CA ILE A 91 -1.93 -2.87 -7.53
C ILE A 91 -1.71 -2.87 -9.05
N LYS A 92 -0.56 -3.35 -9.55
CA LYS A 92 -0.32 -3.52 -11.00
C LYS A 92 -1.27 -4.54 -11.65
N LEU A 93 -1.76 -5.52 -10.88
CA LEU A 93 -2.74 -6.50 -11.35
C LEU A 93 -4.17 -6.00 -11.21
N LEU A 94 -4.44 -5.20 -10.16
CA LEU A 94 -5.79 -4.78 -9.81
C LEU A 94 -6.26 -3.50 -10.52
N PHE A 95 -5.33 -2.64 -10.94
CA PHE A 95 -5.62 -1.35 -11.57
C PHE A 95 -5.05 -1.27 -12.99
N LYS A 96 -5.61 -0.36 -13.80
CA LYS A 96 -5.06 -0.06 -15.12
C LYS A 96 -3.76 0.70 -14.93
N LYS A 97 -2.75 0.45 -15.79
CA LYS A 97 -1.44 1.10 -15.73
C LYS A 97 -1.52 2.63 -15.59
N LYS A 98 -2.40 3.27 -16.38
CA LYS A 98 -2.62 4.73 -16.36
C LYS A 98 -3.14 5.27 -15.02
N ASP A 99 -3.83 4.44 -14.23
CA ASP A 99 -4.41 4.86 -12.96
C ASP A 99 -3.37 4.77 -11.82
N ILE A 100 -2.27 4.03 -12.01
CA ILE A 100 -1.22 3.79 -10.99
C ILE A 100 0.13 4.40 -11.33
N GLU A 101 0.26 5.11 -12.45
CA GLU A 101 1.53 5.64 -12.93
C GLU A 101 2.19 6.56 -11.90
N GLU A 102 1.42 7.49 -11.33
CA GLU A 102 1.84 8.39 -10.24
C GLU A 102 2.32 7.61 -9.00
N ILE A 103 1.63 6.53 -8.62
CA ILE A 103 2.04 5.68 -7.48
C ILE A 103 3.35 4.94 -7.78
N LEU A 104 3.51 4.46 -9.02
CA LEU A 104 4.73 3.74 -9.41
C LEU A 104 5.94 4.65 -9.44
N GLU A 105 5.78 5.89 -9.90
CA GLU A 105 6.82 6.92 -9.87
C GLU A 105 7.18 7.30 -8.44
N ALA A 106 6.19 7.64 -7.60
CA ALA A 106 6.40 7.95 -6.20
C ALA A 106 7.06 6.78 -5.43
N TYR A 107 6.69 5.54 -5.74
CA TYR A 107 7.33 4.36 -5.17
C TYR A 107 8.79 4.20 -5.61
N GLN A 108 9.12 4.50 -6.88
CA GLN A 108 10.50 4.45 -7.36
C GLN A 108 11.37 5.49 -6.66
N ASP A 109 10.85 6.70 -6.49
CA ASP A 109 11.51 7.77 -5.75
C ASP A 109 11.74 7.39 -4.29
N PHE A 110 10.70 6.90 -3.61
CA PHE A 110 10.76 6.45 -2.23
C PHE A 110 11.76 5.30 -2.05
N TYR A 111 11.70 4.29 -2.90
CA TYR A 111 12.63 3.15 -2.86
C TYR A 111 14.07 3.58 -3.19
N GLY A 112 14.24 4.58 -4.08
CA GLY A 112 15.51 5.22 -4.36
C GLY A 112 16.09 5.92 -3.14
N ALA A 113 15.28 6.69 -2.41
CA ALA A 113 15.68 7.35 -1.16
C ALA A 113 16.13 6.33 -0.10
N ILE A 114 15.39 5.23 0.07
CA ILE A 114 15.78 4.12 0.95
C ILE A 114 17.17 3.56 0.59
N ILE A 115 17.41 3.31 -0.70
CA ILE A 115 18.70 2.76 -1.16
C ILE A 115 19.83 3.75 -0.91
N ARG A 116 19.61 5.05 -1.20
CA ARG A 116 20.59 6.10 -0.96
C ARG A 116 20.98 6.15 0.51
N LEU A 117 20.00 6.18 1.42
CA LEU A 117 20.24 6.20 2.85
C LEU A 117 21.01 4.95 3.34
N LYS A 118 20.67 3.76 2.80
CA LYS A 118 21.36 2.51 3.19
C LYS A 118 22.80 2.43 2.69
N ASN A 119 23.11 3.04 1.54
CA ASN A 119 24.44 2.99 0.94
C ASN A 119 25.37 4.11 1.41
N MET A 120 24.87 5.05 2.23
CA MET A 120 25.70 6.10 2.82
C MET A 120 26.66 5.56 3.86
N ARG A 121 27.85 6.14 3.90
CA ARG A 121 28.83 5.84 4.95
C ARG A 121 28.41 6.53 6.24
N SER A 122 28.76 5.96 7.39
CA SER A 122 28.36 6.47 8.72
C SER A 122 28.78 7.92 9.01
N HIS A 123 29.78 8.47 8.29
CA HIS A 123 30.22 9.87 8.42
C HIS A 123 29.54 10.84 7.43
N GLU A 124 28.81 10.31 6.45
CA GLU A 124 27.99 11.07 5.49
C GLU A 124 26.51 11.10 5.91
N TYR A 125 26.17 10.38 6.99
CA TYR A 125 24.84 10.32 7.59
C TYR A 125 24.42 11.72 8.04
N ARG A 126 23.45 12.32 7.35
CA ARG A 126 22.91 13.66 7.63
C ARG A 126 21.39 13.61 7.73
N VAL A 127 20.84 14.46 8.59
CA VAL A 127 19.38 14.63 8.80
C VAL A 127 18.65 14.88 7.49
N ASP A 128 19.23 15.67 6.57
CA ASP A 128 18.67 16.01 5.26
C ASP A 128 18.24 14.78 4.41
N TYR A 129 18.87 13.62 4.62
CA TYR A 129 18.52 12.39 3.88
C TYR A 129 17.37 11.61 4.50
N HIS A 130 17.14 11.78 5.80
CA HIS A 130 15.93 11.28 6.47
C HIS A 130 14.72 12.13 6.07
N ASP A 131 14.91 13.45 5.97
CA ASP A 131 13.91 14.40 5.48
C ASP A 131 13.53 14.11 4.01
N ASP A 132 14.49 13.78 3.14
CA ASP A 132 14.22 13.34 1.75
C ASP A 132 13.36 12.07 1.74
N LEU A 133 13.71 11.07 2.56
CA LEU A 133 12.96 9.83 2.65
C LEU A 133 11.53 10.07 3.15
N GLU A 134 11.35 10.96 4.14
CA GLU A 134 10.03 11.35 4.65
C GLU A 134 9.20 12.07 3.59
N CYS A 135 9.78 13.04 2.88
CA CYS A 135 9.10 13.72 1.77
C CYS A 135 8.63 12.71 0.72
N LYS A 136 9.48 11.76 0.33
CA LYS A 136 9.11 10.73 -0.66
C LYS A 136 8.09 9.73 -0.14
N ALA A 137 8.07 9.46 1.17
CA ALA A 137 7.02 8.66 1.79
C ALA A 137 5.66 9.38 1.70
N ILE A 138 5.64 10.68 2.03
CA ILE A 138 4.44 11.53 1.95
C ILE A 138 3.91 11.59 0.51
N ASP A 139 4.78 11.75 -0.48
CA ASP A 139 4.39 11.74 -1.90
C ASP A 139 3.71 10.42 -2.29
N LEU A 140 4.27 9.28 -1.87
CA LEU A 140 3.71 7.96 -2.11
C LEU A 140 2.36 7.76 -1.40
N VAL A 141 2.24 8.21 -0.16
CA VAL A 141 0.98 8.16 0.60
C VAL A 141 -0.09 9.00 -0.09
N ASN A 142 0.23 10.24 -0.47
CA ASN A 142 -0.69 11.16 -1.14
C ASN A 142 -1.19 10.60 -2.47
N ALA A 143 -0.29 10.08 -3.31
CA ALA A 143 -0.66 9.44 -4.58
C ALA A 143 -1.59 8.22 -4.35
N THR A 144 -1.30 7.43 -3.31
CA THR A 144 -2.07 6.24 -2.96
C THR A 144 -3.48 6.59 -2.45
N VAL A 145 -3.59 7.58 -1.56
CA VAL A 145 -4.85 8.09 -1.01
C VAL A 145 -5.71 8.70 -2.12
N LEU A 146 -5.11 9.49 -3.00
CA LEU A 146 -5.82 10.13 -4.12
C LEU A 146 -6.38 9.09 -5.11
N LEU A 147 -5.67 7.98 -5.35
CA LEU A 147 -6.23 6.87 -6.12
C LEU A 147 -7.38 6.18 -5.39
N ALA A 148 -7.24 5.94 -4.08
CA ALA A 148 -8.30 5.34 -3.28
C ALA A 148 -9.60 6.19 -3.31
N GLN A 149 -9.46 7.52 -3.16
CA GLN A 149 -10.58 8.46 -3.27
C GLN A 149 -11.22 8.50 -4.66
N LYS A 150 -10.48 8.16 -5.72
CA LYS A 150 -11.02 8.14 -7.10
C LYS A 150 -11.67 6.82 -7.49
N LYS A 151 -11.23 5.70 -6.91
CA LYS A 151 -11.54 4.34 -7.43
C LYS A 151 -12.11 3.38 -6.40
N CYS A 152 -12.07 3.74 -5.12
CA CYS A 152 -12.51 2.91 -4.00
C CYS A 152 -13.58 3.60 -3.13
N THR A 153 -14.02 4.81 -3.47
CA THR A 153 -15.24 5.45 -2.90
C THR A 153 -16.38 5.33 -3.91
#